data_AF-A0A919S918-F1
#
_entry.id   AF-A0A919S918-F1
#
_cell.length_a   1.000
_cell.length_b   1.000
_cell.length_c   1.000
_cell.angle_alpha   90.00
_cell.angle_beta   90.00
_cell.angle_gamma   90.00
#
_symmetry.space_group_name_H-M   'P 1'
#
loop_
_entity.id
_entity.type
_entity.pdbx_description
1 polymer ?
#
loop_
_entity_poly.entity_id
_entity_poly.type
_entity_poly.pdbx_seq_one_letter_code
_entity_poly.pdbx_strand_id
1 'polypeptide(L)'
;MELERVGTWILNELPRLNRAILAGEAPPGVLVDALCRQVLPGLPRPERLDRLEAQRLVVHLGFAGASVARHFQERTPGGKEEPQRAFDQLTVGDTAAPFPAYFTALAEHTGTGHYHRDSYASLVRWNVGTVQVCLGDEVLASLPGVFDDGRIRSYTGTPAEERFFALVKRSEALELAVNNLLEPLARAGTRLDSDDAVLRVQTSTTLLEAMRRLFLTFAALPAEQSMPAEHFMDVFRQFAVHWLPDDIPPSGALDPEALKRDFLLGIALDDYGRHVRRLFPALLADEREALATLMVQPTLPQRLLTDLEVDSTALATADATDLCRLVRRAPALADWYAVLNAHARAAGAHLMLSKKFLFKPQTQRDLAGRGDQRLVSNRSGTTGMTETFLERLTRARREHLLAPLRQVLTVENTANPTTGAVPSPSGTAAVAVTLAA
;
A
#
# COMPACT_ATOMS: atom_id res chain seq x y z
N MET A 1 -23.44 2.77 21.40
CA MET A 1 -24.32 1.59 21.49
C MET A 1 -24.55 0.90 20.14
N GLU A 2 -25.09 1.56 19.09
CA GLU A 2 -25.34 0.87 17.81
C GLU A 2 -24.06 0.55 17.01
N LEU A 3 -23.12 1.50 16.88
CA LEU A 3 -21.84 1.27 16.17
C LEU A 3 -20.95 0.22 16.85
N GLU A 4 -20.93 0.17 18.18
CA GLU A 4 -20.19 -0.86 18.93
C GLU A 4 -20.77 -2.27 18.69
N ARG A 5 -22.09 -2.37 18.56
CA ARG A 5 -22.75 -3.64 18.19
C ARG A 5 -22.35 -4.08 16.79
N VAL A 6 -22.35 -3.15 15.82
CA VAL A 6 -21.86 -3.43 14.46
C VAL A 6 -20.40 -3.86 14.50
N GLY A 7 -19.54 -3.14 15.22
CA GLY A 7 -18.13 -3.47 15.36
C GLY A 7 -17.91 -4.86 15.95
N THR A 8 -18.62 -5.20 17.03
CA THR A 8 -18.58 -6.52 17.66
C THR A 8 -19.03 -7.63 16.70
N TRP A 9 -20.08 -7.38 15.93
CA TRP A 9 -20.57 -8.33 14.93
C TRP A 9 -19.53 -8.57 13.82
N ILE A 10 -18.95 -7.50 13.28
CA ILE A 10 -17.91 -7.59 12.24
C ILE A 10 -16.66 -8.29 12.75
N LEU A 11 -16.31 -8.10 14.02
CA LEU A 11 -15.12 -8.67 14.62
C LEU A 11 -15.25 -10.16 14.99
N ASN A 12 -16.47 -10.66 15.17
CA ASN A 12 -16.71 -12.02 15.70
C ASN A 12 -17.58 -12.86 14.76
N GLU A 13 -18.75 -12.33 14.37
CA GLU A 13 -19.76 -13.08 13.64
C GLU A 13 -19.47 -13.15 12.14
N LEU A 14 -19.02 -12.04 11.53
CA LEU A 14 -18.61 -12.04 10.12
C LEU A 14 -17.50 -13.07 9.83
N PRO A 15 -16.36 -13.07 10.55
CA PRO A 15 -15.35 -14.13 10.47
C PRO A 15 -15.90 -15.55 10.61
N ARG A 16 -16.77 -15.77 11.60
CA ARG A 16 -17.36 -17.08 11.87
C ARG A 16 -18.19 -17.57 10.67
N LEU A 17 -19.05 -16.71 10.14
CA LEU A 17 -19.89 -17.01 8.98
C LEU A 17 -19.05 -17.22 7.72
N ASN A 18 -18.06 -16.37 7.47
CA ASN A 18 -17.15 -16.52 6.33
C ASN A 18 -16.42 -17.86 6.38
N ARG A 19 -15.87 -18.25 7.53
CA ARG A 19 -15.20 -19.56 7.68
C ARG A 19 -16.17 -20.73 7.44
N ALA A 20 -17.38 -20.68 7.98
CA ALA A 20 -18.38 -21.73 7.77
C ALA A 20 -18.78 -21.87 6.28
N ILE A 21 -18.95 -20.75 5.57
CA ILE A 21 -19.27 -20.75 4.13
C ILE A 21 -18.10 -21.29 3.30
N LEU A 22 -16.88 -20.86 3.62
CA LEU A 22 -15.65 -21.33 2.97
C LEU A 22 -15.44 -22.84 3.17
N ALA A 23 -15.75 -23.35 4.37
CA ALA A 23 -15.69 -24.77 4.69
C ALA A 23 -16.84 -25.59 4.08
N GLY A 24 -17.85 -24.95 3.47
CA GLY A 24 -19.04 -25.61 2.93
C GLY A 24 -20.04 -26.06 4.01
N GLU A 25 -19.86 -25.60 5.25
CA GLU A 25 -20.72 -25.90 6.39
C GLU A 25 -22.00 -25.04 6.42
N ALA A 26 -22.01 -23.92 5.69
CA ALA A 26 -23.16 -23.03 5.57
C ALA A 26 -23.31 -22.49 4.13
N PRO A 27 -24.54 -22.27 3.64
CA PRO A 27 -24.75 -21.61 2.36
C PRO A 27 -24.54 -20.08 2.46
N PRO A 28 -24.15 -19.40 1.36
CA PRO A 28 -23.95 -17.95 1.33
C PRO A 28 -25.11 -17.11 1.87
N GLY A 29 -26.35 -17.56 1.64
CA GLY A 29 -27.56 -16.86 2.09
C GLY A 29 -27.61 -16.61 3.60
N VAL A 30 -26.94 -17.44 4.41
CA VAL A 30 -26.88 -17.23 5.87
C VAL A 30 -26.20 -15.91 6.24
N LEU A 31 -25.17 -15.49 5.49
CA LEU A 31 -24.52 -14.22 5.72
C LEU A 31 -25.45 -13.04 5.43
N VAL A 32 -26.16 -13.10 4.30
CA VAL A 32 -27.15 -12.09 3.88
C VAL A 32 -28.27 -12.00 4.91
N ASP A 33 -28.84 -13.13 5.32
CA ASP A 33 -29.90 -13.20 6.33
C ASP A 33 -29.45 -12.68 7.70
N ALA A 34 -28.20 -12.91 8.08
CA ALA A 34 -27.65 -12.42 9.34
C ALA A 34 -27.47 -10.88 9.29
N LEU A 35 -26.93 -10.34 8.19
CA LEU A 35 -26.80 -8.89 8.00
C LEU A 35 -28.16 -8.20 8.03
N CYS A 36 -29.14 -8.70 7.27
CA CYS A 36 -30.49 -8.13 7.19
C CYS A 36 -31.24 -8.16 8.52
N ARG A 37 -30.95 -9.11 9.42
CA ARG A 37 -31.62 -9.21 10.72
C ARG A 37 -30.90 -8.49 11.86
N GLN A 38 -29.57 -8.48 11.85
CA GLN A 38 -28.77 -8.11 13.02
C GLN A 38 -28.03 -6.78 12.86
N VAL A 39 -27.70 -6.40 11.63
CA VAL A 39 -26.84 -5.23 11.35
C VAL A 39 -27.62 -4.12 10.67
N LEU A 40 -28.13 -4.37 9.46
CA LEU A 40 -28.65 -3.33 8.57
C LEU A 40 -29.88 -2.55 9.12
N PRO A 41 -30.83 -3.17 9.85
CA PRO A 41 -32.00 -2.45 10.35
C PRO A 41 -31.65 -1.38 11.40
N GLY A 42 -30.58 -1.59 12.17
CA GLY A 42 -30.18 -0.68 13.26
C GLY A 42 -29.05 0.27 12.88
N LEU A 43 -28.82 0.51 11.59
CA LEU A 43 -27.82 1.49 11.15
C LEU A 43 -28.42 2.90 11.19
N PRO A 44 -27.69 3.89 11.73
CA PRO A 44 -28.14 5.28 11.75
C PRO A 44 -28.13 5.86 10.34
N ARG A 45 -28.88 6.95 10.12
CA ARG A 45 -28.74 7.71 8.87
C ARG A 45 -27.34 8.36 8.82
N PRO A 46 -26.68 8.45 7.65
CA PRO A 46 -25.34 9.01 7.55
C PRO A 46 -25.21 10.41 8.18
N GLU A 47 -26.24 11.26 8.02
CA GLU A 47 -26.22 12.64 8.52
C GLU A 47 -26.22 12.75 10.06
N ARG A 48 -26.50 11.64 10.77
CA ARG A 48 -26.46 11.57 12.24
C ARG A 48 -25.09 11.19 12.79
N LEU A 49 -24.18 10.75 11.93
CA LEU A 49 -22.83 10.35 12.30
C LEU A 49 -21.91 11.57 12.21
N ASP A 50 -20.90 11.64 13.06
CA ASP A 50 -19.75 12.47 12.74
C ASP A 50 -18.89 11.82 11.63
N ARG A 51 -17.87 12.55 11.14
CA ARG A 51 -17.02 12.05 10.05
C ARG A 51 -16.20 10.81 10.44
N LEU A 52 -15.75 10.73 11.68
CA LEU A 52 -14.94 9.60 12.17
C LEU A 52 -15.80 8.36 12.36
N GLU A 53 -17.00 8.52 12.91
CA GLU A 53 -18.01 7.48 13.00
C GLU A 53 -18.42 6.97 11.61
N ALA A 54 -18.57 7.87 10.64
CA ALA A 54 -18.84 7.50 9.25
C ALA A 54 -17.69 6.67 8.67
N GLN A 55 -16.43 7.08 8.87
CA GLN A 55 -15.26 6.29 8.44
C GLN A 55 -15.22 4.91 9.09
N ARG A 56 -15.44 4.82 10.41
CA ARG A 56 -15.52 3.54 11.14
C ARG A 56 -16.59 2.63 10.53
N LEU A 57 -17.76 3.18 10.22
CA LEU A 57 -18.84 2.43 9.61
C LEU A 57 -18.52 2.03 8.15
N VAL A 58 -17.84 2.88 7.37
CA VAL A 58 -17.32 2.52 6.03
C VAL A 58 -16.39 1.31 6.12
N VAL A 59 -15.47 1.26 7.09
CA VAL A 59 -14.60 0.08 7.27
C VAL A 59 -15.44 -1.16 7.56
N HIS A 60 -16.34 -1.09 8.54
CA HIS A 60 -17.18 -2.22 8.93
C HIS A 60 -18.04 -2.75 7.79
N LEU A 61 -18.76 -1.87 7.10
CA LEU A 61 -19.62 -2.25 5.98
C LEU A 61 -18.84 -2.65 4.74
N GLY A 62 -17.60 -2.17 4.58
CA GLY A 62 -16.69 -2.60 3.53
C GLY A 62 -16.35 -4.09 3.64
N PHE A 63 -15.97 -4.55 4.85
CA PHE A 63 -15.74 -5.97 5.10
C PHE A 63 -16.99 -6.85 4.87
N ALA A 64 -18.15 -6.37 5.31
CA ALA A 64 -19.41 -7.08 5.09
C ALA A 64 -19.78 -7.15 3.60
N GLY A 65 -19.72 -6.01 2.89
CA GLY A 65 -20.06 -5.92 1.47
C GLY A 65 -19.14 -6.77 0.59
N ALA A 66 -17.83 -6.73 0.84
CA ALA A 66 -16.87 -7.57 0.13
C ALA A 66 -17.10 -9.07 0.38
N SER A 67 -17.51 -9.45 1.60
CA SER A 67 -17.87 -10.83 1.92
C SER A 67 -19.14 -11.29 1.18
N VAL A 68 -20.18 -10.46 1.13
CA VAL A 68 -21.40 -10.74 0.38
C VAL A 68 -21.10 -10.87 -1.12
N ALA A 69 -20.37 -9.90 -1.69
CA ALA A 69 -19.99 -9.90 -3.10
C ALA A 69 -19.16 -11.15 -3.46
N ARG A 70 -18.16 -11.51 -2.65
CA ARG A 70 -17.35 -12.71 -2.84
C ARG A 70 -18.23 -13.95 -2.96
N HIS A 71 -19.04 -14.22 -1.93
CA HIS A 71 -19.79 -15.47 -1.85
C HIS A 71 -20.89 -15.55 -2.90
N PHE A 72 -21.50 -14.42 -3.26
CA PHE A 72 -22.44 -14.34 -4.37
C PHE A 72 -21.76 -14.71 -5.69
N GLN A 73 -20.64 -14.07 -6.02
CA GLN A 73 -19.92 -14.33 -7.28
C GLN A 73 -19.39 -15.76 -7.36
N GLU A 74 -19.03 -16.38 -6.22
CA GLU A 74 -18.49 -17.73 -6.19
C GLU A 74 -19.55 -18.79 -6.48
N ARG A 75 -20.79 -18.55 -6.03
CA ARG A 75 -21.84 -19.57 -5.97
C ARG A 75 -23.00 -19.32 -6.94
N THR A 76 -23.14 -18.12 -7.48
CA THR A 76 -24.22 -17.76 -8.39
C THR A 76 -23.74 -17.80 -9.86
N PRO A 77 -24.37 -18.60 -10.74
CA PRO A 77 -24.12 -18.53 -12.18
C PRO A 77 -24.33 -17.12 -12.71
N GLY A 78 -23.39 -16.59 -13.49
CA GLY A 78 -23.45 -15.21 -13.98
C GLY A 78 -23.08 -14.14 -12.94
N GLY A 79 -22.70 -14.54 -11.72
CA GLY A 79 -22.47 -13.59 -10.63
C GLY A 79 -21.30 -12.65 -10.88
N LYS A 80 -20.27 -13.08 -11.63
CA LYS A 80 -19.10 -12.25 -11.95
C LYS A 80 -19.40 -11.20 -13.01
N GLU A 81 -20.33 -11.51 -13.91
CA GLU A 81 -20.80 -10.62 -14.97
C GLU A 81 -21.74 -9.55 -14.43
N GLU A 82 -22.47 -9.86 -13.35
CA GLU A 82 -23.40 -8.96 -12.68
C GLU A 82 -23.13 -8.85 -11.16
N PRO A 83 -21.94 -8.38 -10.74
CA PRO A 83 -21.53 -8.36 -9.33
C PRO A 83 -22.44 -7.51 -8.44
N GLN A 84 -23.07 -6.47 -9.00
CA GLN A 84 -23.97 -5.56 -8.30
C GLN A 84 -25.19 -6.29 -7.70
N ARG A 85 -25.60 -7.41 -8.30
CA ARG A 85 -26.77 -8.20 -7.86
C ARG A 85 -26.56 -8.87 -6.51
N ALA A 86 -25.31 -8.95 -6.03
CA ALA A 86 -25.00 -9.43 -4.70
C ALA A 86 -25.74 -8.64 -3.59
N PHE A 87 -26.13 -7.39 -3.88
CA PHE A 87 -26.70 -6.47 -2.90
C PHE A 87 -28.21 -6.26 -3.06
N ASP A 88 -28.88 -6.89 -4.03
CA ASP A 88 -30.29 -6.65 -4.36
C ASP A 88 -31.24 -6.85 -3.17
N GLN A 89 -30.88 -7.74 -2.24
CA GLN A 89 -31.69 -8.08 -1.06
C GLN A 89 -31.32 -7.25 0.18
N LEU A 90 -30.27 -6.42 0.12
CA LEU A 90 -29.77 -5.67 1.27
C LEU A 90 -30.42 -4.28 1.33
N THR A 91 -31.23 -4.07 2.37
CA THR A 91 -31.85 -2.77 2.67
C THR A 91 -31.42 -2.30 4.05
N VAL A 92 -31.27 -0.97 4.20
CA VAL A 92 -30.68 -0.34 5.38
C VAL A 92 -31.69 0.58 6.06
N GLY A 93 -31.80 0.43 7.38
CA GLY A 93 -32.62 1.25 8.27
C GLY A 93 -34.12 1.20 7.97
N ASP A 94 -34.87 2.02 8.69
CA ASP A 94 -36.34 2.07 8.60
C ASP A 94 -36.86 2.57 7.25
N THR A 95 -36.04 3.31 6.50
CA THR A 95 -36.38 3.80 5.16
C THR A 95 -36.15 2.76 4.07
N ALA A 96 -35.65 1.57 4.44
CA ALA A 96 -35.33 0.47 3.52
C ALA A 96 -34.45 0.92 2.33
N ALA A 97 -33.45 1.77 2.59
CA ALA A 97 -32.57 2.28 1.54
C ALA A 97 -31.71 1.13 0.97
N PRO A 98 -31.52 1.00 -0.35
CA PRO A 98 -30.63 0.00 -0.92
C PRO A 98 -29.20 0.14 -0.36
N PHE A 99 -28.57 -0.98 0.01
CA PHE A 99 -27.23 -0.97 0.61
C PHE A 99 -26.18 -0.18 -0.18
N PRO A 100 -26.06 -0.31 -1.52
CA PRO A 100 -25.08 0.48 -2.29
C PRO A 100 -25.34 1.99 -2.21
N ALA A 101 -26.60 2.41 -2.18
CA ALA A 101 -26.97 3.82 -2.05
C ALA A 101 -26.65 4.36 -0.65
N TYR A 102 -26.93 3.56 0.39
CA TYR A 102 -26.54 3.90 1.76
C TYR A 102 -25.01 3.99 1.92
N PHE A 103 -24.26 3.02 1.38
CA PHE A 103 -22.80 3.03 1.43
C PHE A 103 -22.21 4.25 0.71
N THR A 104 -22.79 4.61 -0.44
CA THR A 104 -22.40 5.82 -1.20
C THR A 104 -22.58 7.06 -0.35
N ALA A 105 -23.77 7.27 0.21
CA ALA A 105 -24.04 8.43 1.08
C ALA A 105 -23.13 8.46 2.32
N LEU A 106 -22.83 7.29 2.88
CA LEU A 106 -21.89 7.16 4.00
C LEU A 106 -20.46 7.54 3.60
N ALA A 107 -19.98 7.06 2.44
CA ALA A 107 -18.66 7.37 1.91
C ALA A 107 -18.52 8.87 1.61
N GLU A 108 -19.54 9.49 1.01
CA GLU A 108 -19.61 10.93 0.79
C GLU A 108 -19.58 11.71 2.11
N HIS A 109 -20.33 11.27 3.12
CA HIS A 109 -20.40 11.92 4.43
C HIS A 109 -19.07 11.89 5.20
N THR A 110 -18.16 10.96 4.89
CA THR A 110 -16.78 11.02 5.43
C THR A 110 -16.07 12.34 5.08
N GLY A 111 -16.47 12.99 3.99
CA GLY A 111 -15.85 14.21 3.48
C GLY A 111 -14.46 14.01 2.89
N THR A 112 -14.03 12.77 2.66
CA THR A 112 -12.67 12.43 2.17
C THR A 112 -12.61 12.14 0.67
N GLY A 113 -13.77 12.13 -0.01
CA GLY A 113 -13.87 11.66 -1.39
C GLY A 113 -13.57 10.17 -1.54
N HIS A 114 -13.86 9.39 -0.50
CA HIS A 114 -13.74 7.93 -0.47
C HIS A 114 -14.57 7.27 -1.57
N TYR A 115 -14.07 6.16 -2.10
CA TYR A 115 -14.74 5.42 -3.15
C TYR A 115 -16.05 4.77 -2.66
N HIS A 116 -17.01 4.50 -3.55
CA HIS A 116 -18.36 4.02 -3.17
C HIS A 116 -18.42 2.50 -2.90
N ARG A 117 -17.29 1.93 -2.48
CA ARG A 117 -17.08 0.55 -2.02
C ARG A 117 -15.90 0.52 -1.05
N ASP A 118 -15.55 -0.63 -0.49
CA ASP A 118 -14.28 -0.77 0.22
C ASP A 118 -13.08 -0.43 -0.68
N SER A 119 -12.10 0.26 -0.11
CA SER A 119 -10.89 0.72 -0.80
C SER A 119 -9.64 0.39 0.01
N TYR A 120 -8.45 0.68 -0.53
CA TYR A 120 -7.20 0.56 0.23
C TYR A 120 -7.23 1.38 1.53
N ALA A 121 -7.81 2.60 1.49
CA ALA A 121 -7.95 3.46 2.65
C ALA A 121 -8.80 2.80 3.75
N SER A 122 -9.99 2.28 3.42
CA SER A 122 -10.85 1.64 4.42
C SER A 122 -10.32 0.28 4.88
N LEU A 123 -9.71 -0.50 3.98
CA LEU A 123 -9.29 -1.87 4.27
C LEU A 123 -8.00 -1.94 5.11
N VAL A 124 -7.07 -1.03 4.86
CA VAL A 124 -5.75 -1.01 5.51
C VAL A 124 -5.61 0.19 6.42
N ARG A 125 -5.67 1.40 5.85
CA ARG A 125 -5.27 2.62 6.58
C ARG A 125 -6.19 2.90 7.75
N TRP A 126 -7.50 2.91 7.55
CA TRP A 126 -8.45 3.20 8.62
C TRP A 126 -8.65 2.00 9.55
N ASN A 127 -8.58 0.78 9.01
CA ASN A 127 -8.78 -0.46 9.76
C ASN A 127 -7.71 -0.73 10.81
N VAL A 128 -6.43 -0.63 10.44
CA VAL A 128 -5.32 -0.83 11.37
C VAL A 128 -5.16 0.43 12.22
N GLY A 129 -4.93 0.26 13.52
CA GLY A 129 -4.68 1.36 14.45
C GLY A 129 -3.52 2.27 14.02
N THR A 130 -3.38 3.40 14.71
CA THR A 130 -2.38 4.41 14.38
C THR A 130 -0.97 3.83 14.44
N VAL A 131 -0.19 4.02 13.38
CA VAL A 131 1.23 3.64 13.33
C VAL A 131 2.10 4.88 13.40
N GLN A 132 3.13 4.85 14.24
CA GLN A 132 4.14 5.90 14.34
C GLN A 132 5.49 5.36 13.87
N VAL A 133 6.22 6.22 13.15
CA VAL A 133 7.61 5.98 12.76
C VAL A 133 8.48 6.94 13.54
N CYS A 134 9.37 6.40 14.36
CA CYS A 134 10.27 7.18 15.20
C CYS A 134 11.72 6.94 14.81
N LEU A 135 12.53 7.99 14.93
CA LEU A 135 13.99 7.92 14.86
C LEU A 135 14.54 8.38 16.22
N GLY A 136 14.89 7.42 17.07
CA GLY A 136 15.16 7.72 18.48
C GLY A 136 13.88 8.19 19.14
N ASP A 137 13.92 9.36 19.79
CA ASP A 137 12.77 9.95 20.48
C ASP A 137 11.89 10.84 19.57
N GLU A 138 12.32 11.08 18.32
CA GLU A 138 11.60 11.94 17.38
C GLU A 138 10.59 11.15 16.56
N VAL A 139 9.33 11.60 16.53
CA VAL A 139 8.28 11.05 15.66
C VAL A 139 8.37 11.71 14.28
N LEU A 140 8.79 10.94 13.27
CA LEU A 140 8.93 11.42 11.89
C LEU A 140 7.62 11.38 11.10
N ALA A 141 6.74 10.41 11.42
CA ALA A 141 5.42 10.33 10.85
C ALA A 141 4.44 9.62 11.78
N SER A 142 3.17 9.99 11.66
CA SER A 142 2.05 9.27 12.26
C SER A 142 1.00 9.01 11.17
N LEU A 143 0.70 7.75 10.92
CA LEU A 143 -0.31 7.32 9.97
C LEU A 143 -1.56 6.86 10.75
N PRO A 144 -2.59 7.71 10.87
CA PRO A 144 -3.72 7.45 11.76
C PRO A 144 -4.57 6.26 11.31
N GLY A 145 -5.07 5.49 12.27
CA GLY A 145 -6.21 4.58 12.10
C GLY A 145 -7.50 5.24 12.59
N VAL A 146 -8.65 4.65 12.31
CA VAL A 146 -9.93 5.13 12.89
C VAL A 146 -10.35 4.32 14.11
N PHE A 147 -9.62 3.26 14.44
CA PHE A 147 -9.87 2.41 15.61
C PHE A 147 -8.69 2.45 16.59
N ASP A 148 -9.03 2.49 17.86
CA ASP A 148 -8.18 2.57 19.04
C ASP A 148 -8.45 1.42 20.02
N ASP A 149 -9.13 0.36 19.54
CA ASP A 149 -9.50 -0.81 20.34
C ASP A 149 -8.43 -1.93 20.31
N GLY A 150 -7.27 -1.66 19.72
CA GLY A 150 -6.19 -2.63 19.54
C GLY A 150 -6.53 -3.80 18.60
N ARG A 151 -7.65 -3.74 17.87
CA ARG A 151 -8.12 -4.83 17.02
C ARG A 151 -8.11 -4.48 15.54
N ILE A 152 -7.72 -5.44 14.71
CA ILE A 152 -7.75 -5.33 13.26
C ILE A 152 -8.94 -6.13 12.73
N ARG A 153 -9.83 -5.48 11.97
CA ARG A 153 -10.96 -6.17 11.33
C ARG A 153 -10.40 -7.01 10.18
N SER A 154 -10.94 -8.21 10.02
CA SER A 154 -10.46 -9.18 9.03
C SER A 154 -11.63 -10.01 8.49
N TYR A 155 -11.46 -10.62 7.32
CA TYR A 155 -12.53 -11.37 6.66
C TYR A 155 -12.79 -12.69 7.36
N THR A 156 -11.72 -13.37 7.79
CA THR A 156 -11.81 -14.71 8.37
C THR A 156 -11.39 -14.76 9.83
N GLY A 157 -11.04 -13.63 10.45
CA GLY A 157 -10.66 -13.59 11.87
C GLY A 157 -9.36 -14.34 12.14
N THR A 158 -8.52 -14.56 11.13
CA THR A 158 -7.27 -15.29 11.30
C THR A 158 -6.13 -14.33 11.65
N PRO A 159 -5.21 -14.73 12.55
CA PRO A 159 -4.03 -13.93 12.85
C PRO A 159 -3.15 -13.63 11.63
N ALA A 160 -3.22 -14.47 10.58
CA ALA A 160 -2.49 -14.26 9.34
C ALA A 160 -2.96 -13.00 8.60
N GLU A 161 -4.28 -12.80 8.46
CA GLU A 161 -4.86 -11.60 7.83
C GLU A 161 -4.49 -10.33 8.61
N GLU A 162 -4.60 -10.36 9.94
CA GLU A 162 -4.26 -9.23 10.81
C GLU A 162 -2.78 -8.84 10.67
N ARG A 163 -1.86 -9.82 10.66
CA ARG A 163 -0.43 -9.57 10.45
C ARG A 163 -0.15 -9.00 9.06
N PHE A 164 -0.86 -9.45 8.04
CA PHE A 164 -0.72 -8.91 6.69
C PHE A 164 -1.18 -7.46 6.63
N PHE A 165 -2.34 -7.11 7.19
CA PHE A 165 -2.78 -5.72 7.26
C PHE A 165 -1.81 -4.83 8.05
N ALA A 166 -1.30 -5.34 9.19
CA ALA A 166 -0.29 -4.63 9.97
C ALA A 166 1.01 -4.42 9.20
N LEU A 167 1.46 -5.40 8.41
CA LEU A 167 2.63 -5.25 7.54
C LEU A 167 2.44 -4.11 6.55
N VAL A 168 1.31 -4.11 5.84
CA VAL A 168 1.01 -3.10 4.79
C VAL A 168 0.90 -1.70 5.39
N LYS A 169 0.18 -1.55 6.52
CA LYS A 169 0.07 -0.26 7.24
C LYS A 169 1.43 0.26 7.71
N ARG A 170 2.29 -0.63 8.24
CA ARG A 170 3.64 -0.27 8.71
C ARG A 170 4.56 0.14 7.56
N SER A 171 4.46 -0.52 6.39
CA SER A 171 5.20 -0.07 5.22
C SER A 171 4.72 1.30 4.76
N GLU A 172 3.41 1.52 4.63
CA GLU A 172 2.86 2.83 4.25
C GLU A 172 3.29 3.94 5.22
N ALA A 173 3.35 3.68 6.52
CA ALA A 173 3.81 4.66 7.50
C ALA A 173 5.31 5.01 7.33
N LEU A 174 6.16 4.04 6.98
CA LEU A 174 7.56 4.29 6.63
C LEU A 174 7.67 5.10 5.33
N GLU A 175 6.81 4.82 4.35
CA GLU A 175 6.75 5.57 3.11
C GLU A 175 6.31 7.02 3.33
N LEU A 176 5.31 7.25 4.18
CA LEU A 176 4.89 8.58 4.62
C LEU A 176 6.05 9.33 5.30
N ALA A 177 6.80 8.67 6.19
CA ALA A 177 7.96 9.29 6.84
C ALA A 177 9.04 9.72 5.84
N VAL A 178 9.30 8.90 4.82
CA VAL A 178 10.22 9.26 3.73
C VAL A 178 9.68 10.46 2.95
N ASN A 179 8.41 10.45 2.59
CA ASN A 179 7.82 11.54 1.81
C ASN A 179 7.74 12.85 2.61
N ASN A 180 7.48 12.81 3.92
CA ASN A 180 7.54 13.99 4.81
C ASN A 180 8.92 14.65 4.81
N LEU A 181 10.00 13.88 4.60
CA LEU A 181 11.37 14.40 4.51
C LEU A 181 11.67 14.95 3.11
N LEU A 182 11.20 14.29 2.05
CA LEU A 182 11.54 14.59 0.66
C LEU A 182 10.64 15.64 -0.01
N GLU A 183 9.34 15.66 0.27
CA GLU A 183 8.40 16.62 -0.34
C GLU A 183 8.75 18.08 -0.09
N PRO A 184 9.21 18.50 1.11
CA PRO A 184 9.63 19.88 1.32
C PRO A 184 10.78 20.29 0.38
N LEU A 185 11.62 19.34 -0.03
CA LEU A 185 12.71 19.58 -0.96
C LEU A 185 12.22 19.89 -2.38
N ALA A 186 10.97 19.53 -2.73
CA ALA A 186 10.36 19.78 -4.03
C ALA A 186 9.99 21.27 -4.25
N ARG A 187 10.01 22.10 -3.21
CA ARG A 187 9.72 23.54 -3.29
C ARG A 187 10.78 24.30 -4.08
N ALA A 188 10.33 25.23 -4.92
CA ALA A 188 11.19 26.15 -5.67
C ALA A 188 12.12 26.94 -4.72
N GLY A 189 13.38 27.12 -5.13
CA GLY A 189 14.41 27.82 -4.35
C GLY A 189 15.07 26.98 -3.26
N THR A 190 14.62 25.74 -3.00
CA THR A 190 15.30 24.84 -2.06
C THR A 190 16.56 24.26 -2.69
N ARG A 191 17.72 24.50 -2.07
CA ARG A 191 19.01 23.93 -2.48
C ARG A 191 19.12 22.46 -2.07
N LEU A 192 19.25 21.58 -3.06
CA LEU A 192 19.31 20.12 -2.88
C LEU A 192 20.70 19.60 -2.46
N ASP A 193 21.69 20.48 -2.44
CA ASP A 193 23.08 20.23 -2.01
C ASP A 193 23.38 20.82 -0.62
N SER A 194 22.38 21.40 0.05
CA SER A 194 22.53 21.96 1.40
C SER A 194 22.61 20.85 2.46
N ASP A 195 23.22 21.17 3.61
CA ASP A 195 23.37 20.23 4.73
C ASP A 195 22.02 19.66 5.21
N ASP A 196 20.96 20.49 5.25
CA ASP A 196 19.60 20.03 5.61
C ASP A 196 19.03 19.07 4.56
N ALA A 197 19.20 19.36 3.27
CA ALA A 197 18.75 18.47 2.20
C ALA A 197 19.50 17.13 2.25
N VAL A 198 20.82 17.16 2.42
CA VAL A 198 21.65 15.96 2.57
C VAL A 198 21.22 15.13 3.78
N LEU A 199 20.99 15.77 4.93
CA LEU A 199 20.52 15.08 6.14
C LEU A 199 19.16 14.40 5.92
N ARG A 200 18.20 15.09 5.29
CA ARG A 200 16.88 14.53 4.95
C ARG A 200 17.00 13.31 4.02
N VAL A 201 17.90 13.39 3.03
CA VAL A 201 18.16 12.31 2.07
C VAL A 201 18.81 11.10 2.75
N GLN A 202 19.76 11.32 3.65
CA GLN A 202 20.40 10.26 4.44
C GLN A 202 19.39 9.58 5.39
N THR A 203 18.55 10.36 6.07
CA THR A 203 17.48 9.83 6.91
C THR A 203 16.46 9.04 6.07
N SER A 204 16.07 9.56 4.91
CA SER A 204 15.19 8.85 3.97
C SER A 204 15.77 7.52 3.51
N THR A 205 17.08 7.47 3.25
CA THR A 205 17.80 6.24 2.91
C THR A 205 17.70 5.22 4.04
N THR A 206 17.91 5.64 5.29
CA THR A 206 17.79 4.79 6.48
C THR A 206 16.37 4.22 6.64
N LEU A 207 15.34 5.03 6.41
CA LEU A 207 13.93 4.61 6.47
C LEU A 207 13.58 3.60 5.36
N LEU A 208 14.04 3.82 4.13
CA LEU A 208 13.83 2.87 3.02
C LEU A 208 14.51 1.53 3.28
N GLU A 209 15.69 1.53 3.90
CA GLU A 209 16.35 0.30 4.35
C GLU A 209 15.60 -0.37 5.50
N ALA A 210 15.00 0.39 6.41
CA ALA A 210 14.11 -0.16 7.44
C ALA A 210 12.88 -0.82 6.83
N MET A 211 12.26 -0.20 5.81
CA MET A 211 11.14 -0.79 5.07
C MET A 211 11.54 -2.06 4.33
N ARG A 212 12.71 -2.06 3.68
CA ARG A 212 13.27 -3.28 3.08
C ARG A 212 13.43 -4.38 4.12
N ARG A 213 14.02 -4.08 5.28
CA ARG A 213 14.16 -5.06 6.39
C ARG A 213 12.82 -5.57 6.86
N LEU A 214 11.81 -4.71 7.03
CA LEU A 214 10.44 -5.10 7.39
C LEU A 214 9.89 -6.17 6.42
N PHE A 215 10.01 -5.95 5.12
CA PHE A 215 9.57 -6.92 4.11
C PHE A 215 10.37 -8.22 4.14
N LEU A 216 11.70 -8.14 4.27
CA LEU A 216 12.56 -9.32 4.34
C LEU A 216 12.30 -10.15 5.60
N THR A 217 12.11 -9.50 6.75
CA THR A 217 11.76 -10.16 8.01
C THR A 217 10.43 -10.88 7.87
N PHE A 218 9.39 -10.22 7.36
CA PHE A 218 8.10 -10.87 7.14
C PHE A 218 8.21 -12.07 6.18
N ALA A 219 9.00 -11.93 5.10
CA ALA A 219 9.25 -13.02 4.17
C ALA A 219 10.07 -14.17 4.76
N ALA A 220 10.88 -13.93 5.79
CA ALA A 220 11.69 -14.97 6.44
C ALA A 220 10.90 -15.76 7.49
N LEU A 221 9.78 -15.22 7.98
CA LEU A 221 8.93 -15.90 8.95
C LEU A 221 8.36 -17.23 8.39
N PRO A 222 8.17 -18.24 9.27
CA PRO A 222 7.37 -19.42 8.94
C PRO A 222 5.96 -19.04 8.45
N ALA A 223 5.31 -19.92 7.69
CA ALA A 223 3.99 -19.64 7.11
C ALA A 223 2.92 -19.37 8.20
N GLU A 224 3.03 -20.06 9.34
CA GLU A 224 2.14 -19.96 10.50
C GLU A 224 2.29 -18.62 11.24
N GLN A 225 3.47 -18.01 11.16
CA GLN A 225 3.81 -16.72 11.79
C GLN A 225 3.73 -15.54 10.83
N SER A 226 3.60 -15.80 9.52
CA SER A 226 3.31 -14.81 8.49
C SER A 226 1.89 -15.03 7.97
N MET A 227 1.76 -15.40 6.70
CA MET A 227 0.54 -15.84 6.04
C MET A 227 0.89 -16.96 5.06
N PRO A 228 0.24 -18.14 5.11
CA PRO A 228 0.45 -19.18 4.11
C PRO A 228 0.06 -18.67 2.72
N ALA A 229 0.87 -18.97 1.69
CA ALA A 229 0.60 -18.52 0.32
C ALA A 229 -0.75 -19.04 -0.21
N GLU A 230 -1.11 -20.28 0.13
CA GLU A 230 -2.41 -20.85 -0.23
C GLU A 230 -3.56 -20.07 0.42
N HIS A 231 -3.44 -19.71 1.70
CA HIS A 231 -4.44 -18.88 2.37
C HIS A 231 -4.53 -17.48 1.73
N PHE A 232 -3.40 -16.87 1.38
CA PHE A 232 -3.39 -15.59 0.65
C PHE A 232 -4.15 -15.71 -0.68
N MET A 233 -3.82 -16.71 -1.49
CA MET A 233 -4.35 -16.89 -2.84
C MET A 233 -5.81 -17.36 -2.87
N ASP A 234 -6.20 -18.29 -2.00
CA ASP A 234 -7.47 -19.01 -2.11
C ASP A 234 -8.55 -18.44 -1.20
N VAL A 235 -8.15 -17.69 -0.17
CA VAL A 235 -9.08 -17.15 0.82
C VAL A 235 -9.00 -15.63 0.83
N PHE A 236 -7.92 -15.07 1.35
CA PHE A 236 -7.82 -13.65 1.68
C PHE A 236 -7.99 -12.75 0.45
N ARG A 237 -7.21 -13.00 -0.60
CA ARG A 237 -7.26 -12.23 -1.85
C ARG A 237 -8.61 -12.35 -2.57
N GLN A 238 -9.32 -13.46 -2.38
CA GLN A 238 -10.60 -13.71 -3.06
C GLN A 238 -11.73 -12.82 -2.51
N PHE A 239 -11.51 -12.04 -1.44
CA PHE A 239 -12.45 -11.00 -1.01
C PHE A 239 -12.30 -9.68 -1.79
N ALA A 240 -11.20 -9.48 -2.52
CA ALA A 240 -10.98 -8.29 -3.36
C ALA A 240 -11.67 -8.43 -4.73
N VAL A 241 -12.97 -8.76 -4.71
CA VAL A 241 -13.82 -8.86 -5.90
C VAL A 241 -14.41 -7.49 -6.27
N HIS A 242 -14.95 -7.41 -7.48
CA HIS A 242 -15.73 -6.27 -7.94
C HIS A 242 -17.09 -6.19 -7.23
N TRP A 243 -17.55 -5.00 -6.88
CA TRP A 243 -18.95 -4.73 -6.49
C TRP A 243 -19.76 -4.25 -7.69
N LEU A 244 -19.10 -3.56 -8.63
CA LEU A 244 -19.63 -3.13 -9.92
C LEU A 244 -18.69 -3.60 -11.05
N PRO A 245 -19.19 -3.82 -12.29
CA PRO A 245 -18.40 -4.40 -13.38
C PRO A 245 -17.04 -3.75 -13.67
N ASP A 246 -16.93 -2.42 -13.49
CA ASP A 246 -15.72 -1.64 -13.82
C ASP A 246 -15.12 -0.92 -12.60
N ASP A 247 -15.47 -1.34 -11.39
CA ASP A 247 -14.85 -0.75 -10.20
C ASP A 247 -13.40 -1.21 -9.99
N ILE A 248 -12.72 -0.58 -9.04
CA ILE A 248 -11.34 -0.91 -8.67
C ILE A 248 -11.34 -1.51 -7.25
N PRO A 249 -11.07 -2.82 -7.11
CA PRO A 249 -10.95 -3.46 -5.80
C PRO A 249 -9.74 -2.97 -5.00
N PRO A 250 -9.76 -3.11 -3.66
CA PRO A 250 -8.63 -2.73 -2.83
C PRO A 250 -7.36 -3.47 -3.25
N SER A 251 -6.24 -2.75 -3.23
CA SER A 251 -4.96 -3.25 -3.71
C SER A 251 -3.80 -2.50 -3.07
N GLY A 252 -2.67 -3.16 -2.82
CA GLY A 252 -1.43 -2.46 -2.46
C GLY A 252 -0.90 -1.54 -3.57
N ALA A 253 -1.42 -1.67 -4.80
CA ALA A 253 -1.17 -0.73 -5.89
C ALA A 253 -1.75 0.68 -5.62
N LEU A 254 -2.69 0.79 -4.68
CA LEU A 254 -3.38 2.01 -4.29
C LEU A 254 -2.74 2.68 -3.05
N ASP A 255 -1.52 2.25 -2.67
CA ASP A 255 -0.74 2.95 -1.65
C ASP A 255 -0.30 4.32 -2.21
N PRO A 256 -0.86 5.45 -1.72
CA PRO A 256 -0.54 6.76 -2.27
C PRO A 256 0.89 7.17 -1.99
N GLU A 257 1.51 6.72 -0.90
CA GLU A 257 2.86 7.14 -0.54
C GLU A 257 3.90 6.48 -1.47
N ALA A 258 3.61 5.27 -1.96
CA ALA A 258 4.42 4.60 -2.96
C ALA A 258 4.37 5.34 -4.30
N LEU A 259 3.15 5.73 -4.69
CA LEU A 259 2.90 6.47 -5.92
C LEU A 259 3.54 7.87 -5.88
N LYS A 260 3.38 8.61 -4.78
CA LYS A 260 3.99 9.93 -4.56
C LYS A 260 5.50 9.85 -4.67
N ARG A 261 6.12 8.85 -4.03
CA ARG A 261 7.57 8.67 -4.04
C ARG A 261 8.13 8.42 -5.44
N ASP A 262 7.41 7.67 -6.28
CA ASP A 262 7.83 7.46 -7.67
C ASP A 262 7.82 8.76 -8.49
N PHE A 263 6.90 9.71 -8.22
CA PHE A 263 6.93 11.02 -8.87
C PHE A 263 7.98 11.96 -8.27
N LEU A 264 8.18 11.92 -6.94
CA LEU A 264 9.22 12.71 -6.28
C LEU A 264 10.64 12.32 -6.75
N LEU A 265 10.92 11.01 -6.78
CA LEU A 265 12.24 10.48 -7.13
C LEU A 265 12.41 10.23 -8.63
N GLY A 266 11.31 10.23 -9.38
CA GLY A 266 11.27 9.85 -10.78
C GLY A 266 11.30 8.34 -11.00
N ILE A 267 10.68 7.92 -12.10
CA ILE A 267 10.63 6.53 -12.53
C ILE A 267 10.83 6.47 -14.05
N ALA A 268 11.78 5.65 -14.50
CA ALA A 268 12.09 5.46 -15.91
C ALA A 268 11.08 4.48 -16.57
N LEU A 269 9.79 4.83 -16.53
CA LEU A 269 8.74 4.05 -17.15
C LEU A 269 7.80 4.96 -17.96
N ASP A 270 7.76 4.72 -19.26
CA ASP A 270 6.89 5.44 -20.18
C ASP A 270 5.42 5.31 -19.79
N ASP A 271 4.66 6.39 -19.97
CA ASP A 271 3.22 6.46 -19.66
C ASP A 271 2.85 6.09 -18.21
N TYR A 272 3.79 6.07 -17.26
CA TYR A 272 3.50 5.75 -15.86
C TYR A 272 2.39 6.64 -15.28
N GLY A 273 2.40 7.93 -15.60
CA GLY A 273 1.34 8.86 -15.20
C GLY A 273 -0.06 8.44 -15.68
N ARG A 274 -0.17 7.87 -16.89
CA ARG A 274 -1.45 7.34 -17.39
C ARG A 274 -1.90 6.11 -16.60
N HIS A 275 -0.96 5.24 -16.24
CA HIS A 275 -1.25 4.10 -15.38
C HIS A 275 -1.78 4.55 -14.01
N VAL A 276 -1.11 5.51 -13.35
CA VAL A 276 -1.55 6.02 -12.04
C VAL A 276 -2.90 6.74 -12.12
N ARG A 277 -3.18 7.52 -13.17
CA ARG A 277 -4.50 8.17 -13.34
C ARG A 277 -5.66 7.19 -13.41
N ARG A 278 -5.45 5.95 -13.88
CA ARG A 278 -6.49 4.92 -13.86
C ARG A 278 -6.85 4.47 -12.43
N LEU A 279 -5.96 4.68 -11.47
CA LEU A 279 -6.17 4.33 -10.06
C LEU A 279 -6.91 5.42 -9.28
N PHE A 280 -6.93 6.66 -9.79
CA PHE A 280 -7.50 7.82 -9.10
C PHE A 280 -8.91 7.59 -8.53
N PRO A 281 -9.86 6.95 -9.25
CA PRO A 281 -11.20 6.74 -8.69
C PRO A 281 -11.23 6.03 -7.33
N ALA A 282 -10.23 5.20 -7.03
CA ALA A 282 -10.13 4.45 -5.77
C ALA A 282 -9.23 5.09 -4.70
N LEU A 283 -8.67 6.27 -4.97
CA LEU A 283 -7.91 7.09 -4.02
C LEU A 283 -8.81 8.14 -3.36
N LEU A 284 -8.41 8.68 -2.21
CA LEU A 284 -9.07 9.81 -1.55
C LEU A 284 -8.85 11.11 -2.33
N ALA A 285 -9.67 12.14 -2.05
CA ALA A 285 -9.59 13.44 -2.74
C ALA A 285 -8.21 14.08 -2.63
N ASP A 286 -7.70 14.23 -1.42
CA ASP A 286 -6.42 14.88 -1.16
C ASP A 286 -5.24 14.09 -1.75
N GLU A 287 -5.36 12.75 -1.82
CA GLU A 287 -4.34 11.89 -2.45
C GLU A 287 -4.29 12.11 -3.96
N ARG A 288 -5.45 12.23 -4.62
CA ARG A 288 -5.54 12.55 -6.05
C ARG A 288 -4.93 13.92 -6.33
N GLU A 289 -5.22 14.91 -5.51
CA GLU A 289 -4.67 16.26 -5.65
C GLU A 289 -3.15 16.29 -5.48
N ALA A 290 -2.64 15.64 -4.43
CA ALA A 290 -1.21 15.53 -4.18
C ALA A 290 -0.48 14.83 -5.35
N LEU A 291 -1.02 13.71 -5.85
CA LEU A 291 -0.45 13.01 -7.01
C LEU A 291 -0.53 13.86 -8.28
N ALA A 292 -1.66 14.50 -8.56
CA ALA A 292 -1.81 15.37 -9.73
C ALA A 292 -0.78 16.51 -9.73
N THR A 293 -0.50 17.06 -8.55
CA THR A 293 0.51 18.11 -8.34
C THR A 293 1.92 17.58 -8.62
N LEU A 294 2.29 16.42 -8.04
CA LEU A 294 3.62 15.82 -8.27
C LEU A 294 3.83 15.38 -9.71
N MET A 295 2.78 14.91 -10.40
CA MET A 295 2.84 14.46 -11.79
C MET A 295 3.27 15.54 -12.80
N VAL A 296 3.15 16.82 -12.46
CA VAL A 296 3.51 17.94 -13.34
C VAL A 296 4.77 18.67 -12.88
N GLN A 297 5.37 18.27 -11.76
CA GLN A 297 6.59 18.87 -11.24
C GLN A 297 7.84 18.14 -11.74
N PRO A 298 8.97 18.84 -11.90
CA PRO A 298 10.26 18.19 -12.08
C PRO A 298 10.60 17.31 -10.87
N THR A 299 11.17 16.14 -11.12
CA THR A 299 11.57 15.23 -10.05
C THR A 299 12.77 15.77 -9.28
N LEU A 300 12.97 15.33 -8.03
CA LEU A 300 14.09 15.77 -7.20
C LEU A 300 15.46 15.51 -7.87
N PRO A 301 15.72 14.34 -8.49
CA PRO A 301 16.96 14.15 -9.23
C PRO A 301 17.12 15.05 -10.46
N GLN A 302 16.02 15.38 -11.18
CA GLN A 302 16.08 16.34 -12.30
C GLN A 302 16.50 17.72 -11.81
N ARG A 303 15.88 18.17 -10.71
CA ARG A 303 16.22 19.46 -10.10
C ARG A 303 17.66 19.50 -9.60
N LEU A 304 18.12 18.45 -8.93
CA LEU A 304 19.49 18.36 -8.45
C LEU A 304 20.50 18.49 -9.58
N LEU A 305 20.29 17.76 -10.69
CA LEU A 305 21.17 17.86 -11.85
C LEU A 305 21.14 19.24 -12.49
N THR A 306 19.96 19.88 -12.55
CA THR A 306 19.81 21.25 -13.04
C THR A 306 20.57 22.24 -12.17
N ASP A 307 20.41 22.16 -10.85
CA ASP A 307 21.06 23.05 -9.87
C ASP A 307 22.60 22.89 -9.89
N LEU A 308 23.10 21.69 -10.21
CA LEU A 308 24.53 21.40 -10.34
C LEU A 308 25.09 21.65 -11.75
N GLU A 309 24.26 22.16 -12.68
CA GLU A 309 24.59 22.36 -14.09
C GLU A 309 25.14 21.09 -14.77
N VAL A 310 24.54 19.94 -14.46
CA VAL A 310 24.90 18.64 -15.02
C VAL A 310 23.84 18.22 -16.04
N ASP A 311 24.23 18.10 -17.30
CA ASP A 311 23.37 17.50 -18.33
C ASP A 311 23.21 16.00 -18.07
N SER A 312 21.96 15.55 -17.94
CA SER A 312 21.62 14.13 -17.75
C SER A 312 22.06 13.26 -18.92
N THR A 313 22.11 13.80 -20.14
CA THR A 313 22.54 13.05 -21.32
C THR A 313 24.05 12.81 -21.27
N ALA A 314 24.82 13.86 -20.98
CA ALA A 314 26.25 13.75 -20.74
C ALA A 314 26.58 12.79 -19.57
N LEU A 315 25.81 12.85 -18.47
CA LEU A 315 25.97 11.95 -17.32
C LEU A 315 25.79 10.48 -17.72
N ALA A 316 24.84 10.17 -18.61
CA ALA A 316 24.56 8.82 -19.06
C ALA A 316 25.72 8.19 -19.86
N THR A 317 26.53 9.02 -20.52
CA THR A 317 27.66 8.59 -21.36
C THR A 317 29.04 8.86 -20.75
N ALA A 318 29.10 9.46 -19.57
CA ALA A 318 30.35 9.82 -18.91
C ALA A 318 31.17 8.58 -18.49
N ASP A 319 32.49 8.67 -18.61
CA ASP A 319 33.40 7.62 -18.16
C ASP A 319 33.63 7.66 -16.64
N ALA A 320 34.25 6.63 -16.08
CA ALA A 320 34.50 6.54 -14.64
C ALA A 320 35.35 7.71 -14.09
N THR A 321 36.28 8.26 -14.89
CA THR A 321 37.13 9.36 -14.46
C THR A 321 36.32 10.64 -14.31
N ASP A 322 35.46 10.94 -15.28
CA ASP A 322 34.57 12.09 -15.27
C ASP A 322 33.51 11.96 -14.16
N LEU A 323 32.95 10.76 -13.97
CA LEU A 323 32.02 10.48 -12.87
C LEU A 323 32.69 10.67 -11.50
N CYS A 324 33.91 10.17 -11.29
CA CYS A 324 34.67 10.40 -10.06
C CYS A 324 34.96 11.89 -9.82
N ARG A 325 35.28 12.65 -10.89
CA ARG A 325 35.50 14.10 -10.79
C ARG A 325 34.22 14.82 -10.41
N LEU A 326 33.09 14.42 -10.99
CA LEU A 326 31.78 14.98 -10.70
C LEU A 326 31.38 14.76 -9.24
N VAL A 327 31.48 13.53 -8.72
CA VAL A 327 31.18 13.23 -7.31
C VAL A 327 32.09 14.01 -6.37
N ARG A 328 33.38 14.13 -6.67
CA ARG A 328 34.31 14.95 -5.87
C ARG A 328 33.92 16.43 -5.85
N ARG A 329 33.42 16.97 -6.97
CA ARG A 329 32.95 18.36 -7.07
C ARG A 329 31.61 18.58 -6.37
N ALA A 330 30.73 17.59 -6.40
CA ALA A 330 29.38 17.65 -5.83
C ALA A 330 29.09 16.40 -4.98
N PRO A 331 29.59 16.34 -3.72
CA PRO A 331 29.49 15.15 -2.87
C PRO A 331 28.05 14.69 -2.59
N ALA A 332 27.09 15.63 -2.54
CA ALA A 332 25.67 15.34 -2.32
C ALA A 332 25.09 14.34 -3.34
N LEU A 333 25.68 14.22 -4.54
CA LEU A 333 25.28 13.21 -5.53
C LEU A 333 25.38 11.78 -4.99
N ALA A 334 26.31 11.50 -4.07
CA ALA A 334 26.45 10.20 -3.44
C ALA A 334 25.25 9.87 -2.53
N ASP A 335 24.79 10.83 -1.72
CA ASP A 335 23.62 10.68 -0.85
C ASP A 335 22.33 10.50 -1.67
N TRP A 336 22.16 11.32 -2.71
CA TRP A 336 21.03 11.20 -3.63
C TRP A 336 21.03 9.88 -4.40
N TYR A 337 22.20 9.38 -4.80
CA TYR A 337 22.32 8.04 -5.36
C TYR A 337 21.93 6.97 -4.33
N ALA A 338 22.34 7.12 -3.07
CA ALA A 338 22.05 6.17 -2.01
C ALA A 338 20.54 6.04 -1.75
N VAL A 339 19.80 7.15 -1.67
CA VAL A 339 18.34 7.11 -1.46
C VAL A 339 17.60 6.48 -2.63
N LEU A 340 17.99 6.79 -3.88
CA LEU A 340 17.39 6.20 -5.08
C LEU A 340 17.62 4.68 -5.13
N ASN A 341 18.84 4.25 -4.80
CA ASN A 341 19.19 2.84 -4.74
C ASN A 341 18.45 2.12 -3.59
N ALA A 342 18.29 2.77 -2.42
CA ALA A 342 17.49 2.23 -1.33
C ALA A 342 16.00 2.09 -1.71
N HIS A 343 15.43 3.06 -2.42
CA HIS A 343 14.05 2.98 -2.95
C HIS A 343 13.90 1.78 -3.89
N ALA A 344 14.81 1.64 -4.84
CA ALA A 344 14.81 0.51 -5.78
C ALA A 344 14.99 -0.86 -5.06
N ARG A 345 15.81 -0.91 -4.01
CA ARG A 345 16.01 -2.12 -3.19
C ARG A 345 14.79 -2.47 -2.35
N ALA A 346 14.08 -1.48 -1.80
CA ALA A 346 12.84 -1.70 -1.04
C ALA A 346 11.71 -2.18 -1.96
N ALA A 347 11.55 -1.56 -3.14
CA ALA A 347 10.64 -2.03 -4.18
C ALA A 347 10.95 -3.47 -4.61
N GLY A 348 12.23 -3.83 -4.74
CA GLY A 348 12.65 -5.21 -5.02
C GLY A 348 12.26 -6.21 -3.92
N ALA A 349 12.28 -5.81 -2.65
CA ALA A 349 11.80 -6.64 -1.55
C ALA A 349 10.27 -6.81 -1.59
N HIS A 350 9.52 -5.77 -1.96
CA HIS A 350 8.07 -5.88 -2.18
C HIS A 350 7.72 -6.81 -3.37
N LEU A 351 8.46 -6.72 -4.49
CA LEU A 351 8.32 -7.66 -5.60
C LEU A 351 8.62 -9.10 -5.15
N MET A 352 9.62 -9.30 -4.31
CA MET A 352 9.93 -10.62 -3.77
C MET A 352 8.78 -11.18 -2.92
N LEU A 353 8.13 -10.36 -2.08
CA LEU A 353 6.91 -10.76 -1.36
C LEU A 353 5.81 -11.18 -2.33
N SER A 354 5.54 -10.36 -3.36
CA SER A 354 4.53 -10.68 -4.38
C SER A 354 4.84 -12.00 -5.10
N LYS A 355 6.11 -12.24 -5.44
CA LYS A 355 6.56 -13.51 -6.02
C LYS A 355 6.38 -14.69 -5.07
N LYS A 356 6.69 -14.52 -3.78
CA LYS A 356 6.60 -15.58 -2.77
C LYS A 356 5.16 -15.99 -2.50
N PHE A 357 4.25 -15.02 -2.36
CA PHE A 357 2.89 -15.28 -1.89
C PHE A 357 1.86 -15.41 -3.03
N LEU A 358 2.15 -14.92 -4.23
CA LEU A 358 1.20 -14.92 -5.35
C LEU A 358 1.76 -15.62 -6.59
N PHE A 359 2.81 -15.06 -7.21
CA PHE A 359 3.18 -15.49 -8.57
C PHE A 359 3.82 -16.87 -8.63
N LYS A 360 4.86 -17.15 -7.82
CA LYS A 360 5.54 -18.46 -7.87
C LYS A 360 4.61 -19.61 -7.49
N PRO A 361 3.80 -19.53 -6.42
CA PRO A 361 2.85 -20.61 -6.13
C PRO A 361 1.81 -20.78 -7.24
N GLN A 362 1.33 -19.71 -7.88
CA GLN A 362 0.43 -19.83 -9.03
C GLN A 362 1.13 -20.49 -10.24
N THR A 363 2.38 -20.14 -10.55
CA THR A 363 3.15 -20.81 -11.60
C THR A 363 3.31 -22.30 -11.32
N GLN A 364 3.56 -22.69 -10.06
CA GLN A 364 3.63 -24.10 -9.66
C GLN A 364 2.30 -24.82 -9.87
N ARG A 365 1.17 -24.16 -9.57
CA ARG A 365 -0.18 -24.71 -9.83
C ARG A 365 -0.47 -24.87 -11.31
N ASP A 366 -0.09 -23.88 -12.13
CA ASP A 366 -0.23 -23.95 -13.59
C ASP A 366 0.59 -25.11 -14.17
N LEU A 367 1.85 -25.28 -13.73
CA LEU A 367 2.70 -26.41 -14.12
C LEU A 367 2.16 -27.77 -13.66
N ALA A 368 1.49 -27.81 -12.50
CA ALA A 368 0.84 -29.00 -11.97
C ALA A 368 -0.56 -29.25 -12.55
N GLY A 369 -1.02 -28.44 -13.52
CA GLY A 369 -2.34 -28.56 -14.13
C GLY A 369 -3.52 -28.21 -13.21
N ARG A 370 -3.28 -27.57 -12.06
CA ARG A 370 -4.33 -27.17 -11.10
C ARG A 370 -5.06 -25.89 -11.52
N GLY A 371 -4.43 -25.06 -12.36
CA GLY A 371 -5.04 -23.84 -12.89
C GLY A 371 -5.14 -22.68 -11.88
N ASP A 372 -5.98 -21.70 -12.22
CA ASP A 372 -6.17 -20.44 -11.47
C ASP A 372 -7.47 -20.44 -10.67
N GLN A 373 -7.61 -19.49 -9.76
CA GLN A 373 -8.83 -19.28 -9.00
C GLN A 373 -9.95 -18.67 -9.84
N ARG A 374 -11.19 -18.98 -9.45
CA ARG A 374 -12.38 -18.60 -10.23
C ARG A 374 -12.79 -17.15 -10.07
N LEU A 375 -12.58 -16.54 -8.91
CA LEU A 375 -13.04 -15.17 -8.63
C LEU A 375 -12.00 -14.12 -9.02
N VAL A 376 -10.92 -14.05 -8.24
CA VAL A 376 -9.82 -13.12 -8.46
C VAL A 376 -8.63 -13.92 -8.98
N SER A 377 -8.18 -13.59 -10.19
CA SER A 377 -7.01 -14.25 -10.78
C SER A 377 -5.77 -14.07 -9.91
N ASN A 378 -5.00 -15.14 -9.78
CA ASN A 378 -3.70 -15.14 -9.13
C ASN A 378 -2.53 -14.87 -10.10
N ARG A 379 -2.81 -14.70 -11.39
CA ARG A 379 -1.79 -14.40 -12.42
C ARG A 379 -1.47 -12.91 -12.53
N SER A 380 -2.26 -12.06 -11.90
CA SER A 380 -2.07 -10.61 -11.83
C SER A 380 -2.48 -10.08 -10.46
N GLY A 381 -2.15 -8.84 -10.12
CA GLY A 381 -2.71 -8.09 -9.00
C GLY A 381 -4.19 -7.75 -9.21
N THR A 382 -4.89 -7.29 -8.17
CA THR A 382 -6.32 -6.95 -8.25
C THR A 382 -6.61 -5.79 -9.20
N THR A 383 -5.60 -4.97 -9.50
CA THR A 383 -5.64 -3.89 -10.50
C THR A 383 -5.13 -4.34 -11.89
N GLY A 384 -4.93 -5.64 -12.10
CA GLY A 384 -4.44 -6.20 -13.37
C GLY A 384 -2.92 -6.17 -13.57
N MET A 385 -2.13 -5.68 -12.60
CA MET A 385 -0.66 -5.67 -12.70
C MET A 385 -0.08 -7.09 -12.70
N THR A 386 0.58 -7.50 -13.78
CA THR A 386 1.24 -8.80 -13.88
C THR A 386 2.59 -8.84 -13.15
N GLU A 387 3.13 -10.05 -12.94
CA GLU A 387 4.51 -10.21 -12.45
C GLU A 387 5.52 -9.44 -13.32
N THR A 388 5.39 -9.57 -14.64
CA THR A 388 6.27 -8.90 -15.61
C THR A 388 6.17 -7.38 -15.53
N PHE A 389 4.98 -6.83 -15.26
CA PHE A 389 4.82 -5.39 -15.04
C PHE A 389 5.50 -4.93 -13.75
N LEU A 390 5.37 -5.68 -12.66
CA LEU A 390 6.05 -5.36 -11.40
C LEU A 390 7.58 -5.50 -11.49
N GLU A 391 8.07 -6.46 -12.27
CA GLU A 391 9.50 -6.56 -12.62
C GLU A 391 9.99 -5.34 -13.40
N ARG A 392 9.21 -4.89 -14.38
CA ARG A 392 9.50 -3.66 -15.14
C ARG A 392 9.51 -2.42 -14.24
N LEU A 393 8.52 -2.27 -13.35
CA LEU A 393 8.50 -1.17 -12.38
C LEU A 393 9.73 -1.19 -11.47
N THR A 394 10.10 -2.38 -10.97
CA THR A 394 11.28 -2.53 -10.12
C THR A 394 12.57 -2.20 -10.88
N ARG A 395 12.65 -2.56 -12.16
CA ARG A 395 13.78 -2.21 -13.03
C ARG A 395 13.83 -0.71 -13.32
N ALA A 396 12.71 -0.10 -13.66
CA ALA A 396 12.60 1.34 -13.91
C ALA A 396 13.09 2.18 -12.72
N ARG A 397 12.82 1.73 -11.48
CA ARG A 397 13.35 2.38 -10.26
C ARG A 397 14.87 2.25 -10.12
N ARG A 398 15.51 1.23 -10.70
CA ARG A 398 16.98 1.05 -10.73
C ARG A 398 17.66 1.83 -11.85
N GLU A 399 16.90 2.21 -12.87
CA GLU A 399 17.34 2.97 -14.05
C GLU A 399 17.07 4.47 -13.87
N HIS A 400 17.17 4.95 -12.62
CA HIS A 400 17.00 6.36 -12.27
C HIS A 400 18.10 7.25 -12.88
N LEU A 401 17.90 8.57 -12.91
CA LEU A 401 18.83 9.52 -13.55
C LEU A 401 20.27 9.46 -13.03
N LEU A 402 20.45 9.15 -11.75
CA LEU A 402 21.78 8.99 -11.14
C LEU A 402 22.39 7.59 -11.29
N ALA A 403 21.76 6.66 -12.02
CA ALA A 403 22.24 5.29 -12.16
C ALA A 403 23.66 5.16 -12.75
N PRO A 404 24.14 6.06 -13.65
CA PRO A 404 25.53 6.03 -14.14
C PRO A 404 26.58 6.11 -13.02
N LEU A 405 26.28 6.81 -11.91
CA LEU A 405 27.20 6.94 -10.76
C LEU A 405 27.51 5.61 -10.08
N ARG A 406 26.74 4.55 -10.35
CA ARG A 406 27.02 3.19 -9.86
C ARG A 406 28.47 2.77 -10.13
N GLN A 407 29.00 3.11 -11.30
CA GLN A 407 30.35 2.72 -11.73
C GLN A 407 31.45 3.12 -10.74
N VAL A 408 31.26 4.23 -10.04
CA VAL A 408 32.24 4.79 -9.11
C VAL A 408 31.82 4.58 -7.65
N LEU A 409 30.53 4.69 -7.35
CA LEU A 409 30.00 4.61 -5.97
C LEU A 409 29.84 3.17 -5.43
N THR A 410 29.77 2.15 -6.28
CA THR A 410 29.77 0.74 -5.82
C THR A 410 31.16 0.12 -5.79
N VAL A 411 32.10 0.57 -6.63
CA VAL A 411 33.47 0.03 -6.70
C VAL A 411 34.33 0.53 -5.53
N GLU A 412 34.22 1.81 -5.16
CA GLU A 412 34.94 2.37 -4.00
C GLU A 412 34.51 1.74 -2.67
N ASN A 413 33.26 1.27 -2.55
CA ASN A 413 32.78 0.54 -1.38
C ASN A 413 33.31 -0.91 -1.29
N THR A 414 33.78 -1.50 -2.40
CA THR A 414 34.41 -2.83 -2.41
C THR A 414 35.93 -2.80 -2.37
N ALA A 415 36.56 -1.66 -2.68
CA ALA A 415 38.02 -1.53 -2.78
C ALA A 415 38.71 -1.12 -1.46
N ASN A 416 37.97 -0.88 -0.37
CA ASN A 416 38.53 -0.62 0.97
C ASN A 416 37.82 -1.45 2.07
N PRO A 417 38.22 -2.71 2.30
CA PRO A 417 37.92 -3.40 3.54
C PRO A 417 39.14 -3.33 4.48
N THR A 418 39.50 -2.16 4.99
CA THR A 418 40.49 -2.05 6.08
C THR A 418 40.18 -0.89 7.02
N THR A 419 39.62 -1.26 8.17
CA THR A 419 40.02 -0.80 9.51
C THR A 419 40.43 0.67 9.63
N GLY A 420 39.43 1.51 9.83
CA GLY A 420 39.55 2.77 10.56
C GLY A 420 38.21 2.99 11.24
N ALA A 421 38.12 2.66 12.53
CA ALA A 421 36.99 3.05 13.35
C ALA A 421 36.92 4.58 13.29
N VAL A 422 36.04 5.11 12.45
CA VAL A 422 35.51 6.45 12.64
C VAL A 422 34.64 6.33 13.90
N PRO A 423 34.97 7.05 14.98
CA PRO A 423 34.06 7.12 16.11
C PRO A 423 32.77 7.73 15.56
N SER A 424 31.66 6.98 15.60
CA SER A 424 30.33 7.56 15.41
C SER A 424 30.19 8.71 16.41
N PRO A 425 30.11 9.97 15.96
CA PRO A 425 29.56 11.00 16.81
C PRO A 425 28.05 10.74 16.79
N SER A 426 27.53 10.21 17.90
CA SER A 426 26.14 9.80 18.17
C SER A 426 25.72 8.43 17.64
N GLY A 427 25.11 7.65 18.53
CA GLY A 427 24.55 6.33 18.21
C GLY A 427 23.52 6.44 17.11
N THR A 428 23.56 5.52 16.15
CA THR A 428 22.51 5.37 15.15
C THR A 428 21.21 5.08 15.88
N ALA A 429 20.38 6.12 16.01
CA ALA A 429 19.03 6.02 16.51
C ALA A 429 18.31 4.91 15.72
N ALA A 430 17.83 3.89 16.43
CA ALA A 430 17.13 2.79 15.79
C ALA A 430 15.80 3.32 15.23
N VAL A 431 15.51 3.02 13.96
CA VAL A 431 14.17 3.26 13.41
C VAL A 431 13.20 2.31 14.11
N ALA A 432 12.27 2.88 14.87
CA ALA A 432 11.19 2.15 15.51
C ALA A 432 9.90 2.40 14.74
N VAL A 433 9.15 1.33 14.47
CA VAL A 433 7.79 1.41 13.90
C VAL A 433 6.85 0.78 14.91
N THR A 434 6.07 1.61 15.57
CA THR A 434 5.19 1.21 16.66
C THR A 434 3.73 1.35 16.24
N LEU A 435 2.91 0.38 16.62
CA LEU A 435 1.47 0.52 16.60
C LEU A 435 1.10 1.18 17.93
N ALA A 436 0.47 2.35 17.88
CA ALA A 436 -0.10 2.97 19.06
C ALA A 436 -1.18 2.03 19.62
N ALA A 437 -1.10 1.77 20.92
CA ALA A 437 -2.02 0.88 21.63
C ALA A 437 -3.41 1.50 21.73
#